data_AF-A0A7C5IXC1-F1
#
_entry.id   AF-A0A7C5IXC1-F1
#
_cell.length_a   1.000
_cell.length_b   1.000
_cell.length_c   1.000
_cell.angle_alpha   90.00
_cell.angle_beta   90.00
_cell.angle_gamma   90.00
#
_symmetry.space_group_name_H-M   'P 1'
#
loop_
_entity.id
_entity.type
_entity.pdbx_description
1 polymer ?
#
loop_
_entity_poly.entity_id
_entity_poly.type
_entity_poly.pdbx_seq_one_letter_code
_entity_poly.pdbx_strand_id
1 'polypeptide(L)'
;MLGLAMTSESVDKGFITSREMRTLELNAEYFVVSQLQLMENAGRNVAIEIDSRFTPDKKVAVFCGLGGNGGDGFVAARHLAAMGFKVTVILAGKANEISHRAALENWKALQFLRESITIHEVYDSSLAPDVDADVVVDALLGTGTKGKLKPPILQLVEKINRSNAFKVVVDVPTGIDSDTGEILGTAVKANLTVTFYKTKKGLENARDYVGELTVKDIGLPPELENYAGPGDVKLVWKTRVPESHKGDYGRLLVIGGSETFSGAPALVALAALRTGVDLAYVAAPQKTAYAISAMSPDLITIKLDGEHLNMGNIPALKAYIEKSDAVVIGPGLGLHAETRDAVKALMDVVESASKPLLLDADGLKAFAEFKRRLSVPTVLPPHAG
;
A
#
# COMPACT_ATOMS: atom_id res chain seq x y z
N MET A 1 11.62 40.81 -23.99
CA MET A 1 12.66 39.96 -23.39
C MET A 1 11.98 39.17 -22.28
N LEU A 2 11.36 38.04 -22.61
CA LEU A 2 11.92 36.69 -22.47
C LEU A 2 12.41 36.41 -21.04
N GLY A 3 11.48 35.99 -20.20
CA GLY A 3 11.74 35.20 -19.00
C GLY A 3 10.99 33.87 -19.15
N LEU A 4 11.57 32.96 -19.94
CA LEU A 4 11.21 31.54 -19.97
C LEU A 4 11.50 30.98 -18.57
N ALA A 5 10.48 30.90 -17.72
CA ALA A 5 10.56 30.14 -16.48
C ALA A 5 10.37 28.65 -16.81
N MET A 6 11.53 28.00 -16.93
CA MET A 6 11.82 26.58 -16.90
C MET A 6 10.62 25.63 -16.79
N THR A 7 10.43 24.84 -17.85
CA THR A 7 9.72 23.57 -17.82
C THR A 7 10.24 22.75 -16.64
N SER A 8 9.36 22.37 -15.70
CA SER A 8 9.73 21.44 -14.65
C SER A 8 10.10 20.11 -15.29
N GLU A 9 11.40 19.86 -15.44
CA GLU A 9 11.90 18.52 -15.68
C GLU A 9 11.27 17.61 -14.64
N SER A 10 10.53 16.61 -15.10
CA SER A 10 9.96 15.57 -14.27
C SER A 10 11.13 14.86 -13.59
N VAL A 11 11.42 15.24 -12.35
CA VAL A 11 12.32 14.48 -11.48
C VAL A 11 11.82 13.04 -11.54
N ASP A 12 12.67 12.13 -11.99
CA ASP A 12 12.35 10.71 -11.99
C ASP A 12 12.14 10.28 -10.54
N LYS A 13 10.87 10.26 -10.11
CA LYS A 13 10.46 9.90 -8.76
C LYS A 13 10.51 8.38 -8.54
N GLY A 14 11.02 7.61 -9.51
CA GLY A 14 11.07 6.16 -9.49
C GLY A 14 9.70 5.50 -9.74
N PHE A 15 9.64 4.20 -9.50
CA PHE A 15 8.43 3.40 -9.68
C PHE A 15 7.61 3.30 -8.39
N ILE A 16 6.29 3.18 -8.55
CA ILE A 16 5.37 2.82 -7.47
C ILE A 16 4.45 1.69 -7.94
N THR A 17 4.18 0.72 -7.08
CA THR A 17 3.17 -0.31 -7.34
C THR A 17 1.76 0.20 -7.04
N SER A 18 0.75 -0.46 -7.61
CA SER A 18 -0.67 -0.24 -7.30
C SER A 18 -0.96 -0.31 -5.80
N ARG A 19 -0.28 -1.23 -5.11
CA ARG A 19 -0.43 -1.48 -3.68
C ARG A 19 0.19 -0.36 -2.84
N GLU A 20 1.37 0.10 -3.19
CA GLU A 20 2.04 1.23 -2.54
C GLU A 20 1.28 2.55 -2.78
N MET A 21 0.76 2.78 -4.00
CA MET A 21 -0.03 3.97 -4.29
C MET A 21 -1.28 4.05 -3.41
N ARG A 22 -2.04 2.95 -3.28
CA ARG A 22 -3.21 2.89 -2.37
C ARG A 22 -2.84 3.08 -0.90
N THR A 23 -1.64 2.65 -0.52
CA THR A 23 -1.12 2.86 0.84
C THR A 23 -0.87 4.33 1.07
N LEU A 24 -0.21 4.99 0.12
CA LEU A 24 0.05 6.42 0.16
C LEU A 24 -1.24 7.24 0.17
N GLU A 25 -2.27 6.86 -0.58
CA GLU A 25 -3.59 7.51 -0.54
C GLU A 25 -4.25 7.41 0.84
N LEU A 26 -4.17 6.24 1.50
CA LEU A 26 -4.69 6.07 2.87
C LEU A 26 -3.89 6.89 3.89
N ASN A 27 -2.58 6.97 3.72
CA ASN A 27 -1.73 7.82 4.55
C ASN A 27 -2.05 9.30 4.34
N ALA A 28 -2.24 9.73 3.09
CA ALA A 28 -2.62 11.09 2.75
C ALA A 28 -3.93 11.49 3.43
N GLU A 29 -4.94 10.62 3.40
CA GLU A 29 -6.23 10.87 4.07
C GLU A 29 -6.06 10.98 5.59
N TYR A 30 -5.20 10.14 6.19
CA TYR A 30 -4.86 10.24 7.61
C TYR A 30 -4.16 11.57 7.97
N PHE A 31 -3.29 12.06 7.09
CA PHE A 31 -2.61 13.35 7.21
C PHE A 31 -3.40 14.51 6.57
N VAL A 32 -4.73 14.41 6.51
CA VAL A 32 -5.70 15.45 6.12
C VAL A 32 -5.68 15.91 4.65
N VAL A 33 -5.01 15.18 3.76
CA VAL A 33 -5.17 15.34 2.30
C VAL A 33 -6.21 14.34 1.81
N SER A 34 -7.43 14.82 1.55
CA SER A 34 -8.55 13.96 1.19
C SER A 34 -8.39 13.34 -0.19
N GLN A 35 -8.95 12.14 -0.38
CA GLN A 35 -9.04 11.50 -1.71
C GLN A 35 -9.78 12.38 -2.74
N LEU A 36 -10.72 13.22 -2.30
CA LEU A 36 -11.40 14.17 -3.18
C LEU A 36 -10.42 15.22 -3.74
N GLN A 37 -9.50 15.74 -2.91
CA GLN A 37 -8.47 16.69 -3.36
C GLN A 37 -7.46 16.03 -4.32
N LEU A 38 -7.06 14.80 -4.03
CA LEU A 38 -6.17 14.03 -4.91
C LEU A 38 -6.81 13.82 -6.28
N MET A 39 -8.07 13.39 -6.31
CA MET A 39 -8.88 13.19 -7.53
C MET A 39 -9.10 14.51 -8.29
N GLU A 40 -9.37 15.61 -7.58
CA GLU A 40 -9.50 16.94 -8.18
C GLU A 40 -8.22 17.35 -8.92
N ASN A 41 -7.06 17.13 -8.31
CA ASN A 41 -5.77 17.43 -8.93
C ASN A 41 -5.49 16.49 -10.12
N ALA A 42 -5.76 15.20 -9.99
CA ALA A 42 -5.57 14.20 -11.04
C ALA A 42 -6.36 14.54 -12.30
N GLY A 43 -7.68 14.70 -12.18
CA GLY A 43 -8.52 15.02 -13.33
C GLY A 43 -8.26 16.42 -13.91
N ARG A 44 -7.94 17.42 -13.07
CA ARG A 44 -7.54 18.75 -13.56
C ARG A 44 -6.26 18.68 -14.40
N ASN A 45 -5.28 17.88 -13.98
CA ASN A 45 -4.04 17.71 -14.74
C ASN A 45 -4.29 17.06 -16.10
N VAL A 46 -5.20 16.08 -16.18
CA VAL A 46 -5.63 15.49 -17.47
C VAL A 46 -6.28 16.55 -18.36
N ALA A 47 -7.18 17.37 -17.82
CA ALA A 47 -7.82 18.45 -18.57
C ALA A 47 -6.81 19.48 -19.09
N ILE A 48 -5.82 19.86 -18.28
CA ILE A 48 -4.74 20.78 -18.69
C ILE A 48 -3.90 20.19 -19.83
N GLU A 49 -3.56 18.90 -19.77
CA GLU A 49 -2.80 18.26 -20.85
C GLU A 49 -3.57 18.28 -22.17
N ILE A 50 -4.88 18.08 -22.13
CA ILE A 50 -5.75 18.16 -23.31
C ILE A 50 -5.86 19.61 -23.80
N ASP A 51 -6.15 20.57 -22.91
CA ASP A 51 -6.28 22.00 -23.24
C ASP A 51 -5.00 22.60 -23.84
N SER A 52 -3.83 22.12 -23.39
CA SER A 52 -2.54 22.56 -23.94
C SER A 52 -2.27 22.09 -25.37
N ARG A 53 -3.00 21.08 -25.86
CA ARG A 53 -2.78 20.41 -27.16
C ARG A 53 -3.90 20.64 -28.17
N PHE A 54 -5.10 20.94 -27.69
CA PHE A 54 -6.30 21.05 -28.50
C PHE A 54 -7.03 22.36 -28.23
N THR A 55 -7.71 22.88 -29.24
CA THR A 55 -8.53 24.07 -29.10
C THR A 55 -9.94 23.71 -28.58
N PRO A 56 -10.62 24.59 -27.81
CA PRO A 56 -11.92 24.29 -27.21
C PRO A 56 -13.07 23.96 -28.18
N ASP A 57 -12.94 24.24 -29.48
CA ASP A 57 -13.95 23.84 -30.48
C ASP A 57 -13.98 22.32 -30.74
N LYS A 58 -12.97 21.59 -30.24
CA LYS A 58 -12.84 20.13 -30.37
C LYS A 58 -13.81 19.38 -29.47
N LYS A 59 -14.25 18.22 -29.95
CA LYS A 59 -15.15 17.31 -29.22
C LYS A 59 -14.33 16.31 -28.41
N VAL A 60 -14.67 16.17 -27.12
CA VAL A 60 -14.00 15.24 -26.22
C VAL A 60 -14.99 14.19 -25.70
N ALA A 61 -14.63 12.92 -25.85
CA ALA A 61 -15.37 11.79 -25.28
C ALA A 61 -14.60 11.20 -24.09
N VAL A 62 -15.20 11.21 -22.90
CA VAL A 62 -14.59 10.69 -21.68
C VAL A 62 -15.28 9.40 -21.26
N PHE A 63 -14.56 8.29 -21.34
CA PHE A 63 -15.05 6.96 -20.96
C PHE A 63 -14.66 6.68 -19.52
N CYS A 64 -15.64 6.65 -18.62
CA CYS A 64 -15.42 6.53 -17.17
C CYS A 64 -15.89 5.17 -16.65
N GLY A 65 -15.11 4.58 -15.74
CA GLY A 65 -15.57 3.45 -14.93
C GLY A 65 -16.33 3.87 -13.66
N LEU A 66 -16.64 2.88 -12.83
CA LEU A 66 -17.36 3.08 -11.56
C LEU A 66 -16.43 3.36 -10.35
N GLY A 67 -15.11 3.29 -10.54
CA GLY A 67 -14.10 3.41 -9.49
C GLY A 67 -13.39 4.77 -9.45
N GLY A 68 -12.24 4.81 -8.75
CA GLY A 68 -11.41 6.02 -8.62
C GLY A 68 -11.00 6.61 -9.97
N ASN A 69 -10.51 5.79 -10.91
CA ASN A 69 -10.10 6.23 -12.25
C ASN A 69 -11.25 6.92 -13.02
N GLY A 70 -12.48 6.39 -12.91
CA GLY A 70 -13.66 7.02 -13.49
C GLY A 70 -13.99 8.36 -12.84
N GLY A 71 -13.73 8.50 -11.55
CA GLY A 71 -13.79 9.75 -10.80
C GLY A 71 -12.82 10.81 -11.33
N ASP A 72 -11.57 10.45 -11.61
CA ASP A 72 -10.60 11.35 -12.26
C ASP A 72 -11.10 11.78 -13.64
N GLY A 73 -11.72 10.87 -14.39
CA GLY A 73 -12.42 11.17 -15.65
C GLY A 73 -13.59 12.14 -15.47
N PHE A 74 -14.39 12.01 -14.41
CA PHE A 74 -15.48 12.96 -14.12
C PHE A 74 -14.94 14.37 -13.83
N VAL A 75 -13.86 14.46 -13.05
CA VAL A 75 -13.17 15.72 -12.80
C VAL A 75 -12.64 16.31 -14.12
N ALA A 76 -11.95 15.51 -14.93
CA ALA A 76 -11.43 15.96 -16.22
C ALA A 76 -12.55 16.48 -17.14
N ALA A 77 -13.67 15.76 -17.23
CA ALA A 77 -14.84 16.18 -18.00
C ALA A 77 -15.40 17.54 -17.54
N ARG A 78 -15.51 17.75 -16.22
CA ARG A 78 -15.97 19.03 -15.66
C ARG A 78 -15.04 20.18 -15.99
N HIS A 79 -13.73 19.99 -15.86
CA HIS A 79 -12.74 21.02 -16.17
C HIS A 79 -12.70 21.35 -17.67
N LEU A 80 -12.73 20.34 -18.54
CA LEU A 80 -12.78 20.53 -19.99
C LEU A 80 -14.03 21.31 -20.42
N ALA A 81 -15.19 20.98 -19.85
CA ALA A 81 -16.42 21.73 -20.10
C ALA A 81 -16.28 23.21 -19.67
N ALA A 82 -15.65 23.47 -18.51
CA ALA A 82 -15.38 24.83 -18.05
C ALA A 82 -14.36 25.60 -18.92
N MET A 83 -13.45 24.88 -19.59
CA MET A 83 -12.51 25.41 -20.58
C MET A 83 -13.15 25.62 -21.98
N GLY A 84 -14.42 25.24 -22.15
CA GLY A 84 -15.20 25.49 -23.37
C GLY A 84 -15.28 24.32 -24.35
N PHE A 85 -14.71 23.15 -24.01
CA PHE A 85 -14.82 21.94 -24.83
C PHE A 85 -16.25 21.40 -24.87
N LYS A 86 -16.61 20.75 -25.99
CA LYS A 86 -17.84 19.96 -26.08
C LYS A 86 -17.58 18.55 -25.55
N VAL A 87 -18.11 18.25 -24.37
CA VAL A 87 -17.78 17.02 -23.64
C VAL A 87 -18.94 16.03 -23.64
N THR A 88 -18.65 14.78 -23.99
CA THR A 88 -19.53 13.63 -23.81
C THR A 88 -18.92 12.66 -22.81
N VAL A 89 -19.63 12.34 -21.74
CA VAL A 89 -19.22 11.36 -20.73
C VAL A 89 -19.98 10.05 -20.96
N ILE A 90 -19.23 8.95 -21.01
CA ILE A 90 -19.74 7.59 -21.17
C ILE A 90 -19.39 6.81 -19.92
N LEU A 91 -20.36 6.57 -19.05
CA LEU A 91 -20.19 5.76 -17.84
C LEU A 91 -20.35 4.27 -18.17
N ALA A 92 -19.32 3.47 -17.94
CA ALA A 92 -19.34 2.02 -18.11
C ALA A 92 -19.98 1.32 -16.89
N GLY A 93 -21.30 1.30 -16.85
CA GLY A 93 -22.10 0.75 -15.77
C GLY A 93 -23.27 1.66 -15.43
N LYS A 94 -23.83 1.49 -14.23
CA LYS A 94 -24.92 2.35 -13.73
C LYS A 94 -24.41 3.33 -12.68
N ALA A 95 -24.97 4.54 -12.68
CA ALA A 95 -24.64 5.59 -11.72
C ALA A 95 -24.80 5.16 -10.25
N ASN A 96 -25.79 4.32 -9.96
CA ASN A 96 -26.05 3.81 -8.61
C ASN A 96 -25.06 2.71 -8.16
N GLU A 97 -24.21 2.22 -9.06
CA GLU A 97 -23.15 1.23 -8.77
C GLU A 97 -21.79 1.89 -8.48
N ILE A 98 -21.69 3.23 -8.57
CA ILE A 98 -20.49 3.97 -8.21
C ILE A 98 -20.27 3.84 -6.69
N SER A 99 -19.30 3.02 -6.31
CA SER A 99 -18.97 2.73 -4.91
C SER A 99 -17.87 3.62 -4.34
N HIS A 100 -17.04 4.22 -5.20
CA HIS A 100 -15.96 5.10 -4.77
C HIS A 100 -16.50 6.47 -4.35
N ARG A 101 -16.35 6.84 -3.07
CA ARG A 101 -16.98 8.03 -2.48
C ARG A 101 -16.65 9.32 -3.23
N ALA A 102 -15.37 9.59 -3.49
CA ALA A 102 -14.96 10.80 -4.22
C ALA A 102 -15.44 10.81 -5.68
N ALA A 103 -15.56 9.63 -6.31
CA ALA A 103 -16.08 9.53 -7.68
C ALA A 103 -17.58 9.82 -7.71
N LEU A 104 -18.32 9.34 -6.71
CA LEU A 104 -19.75 9.61 -6.55
C LEU A 104 -20.04 11.10 -6.34
N GLU A 105 -19.21 11.80 -5.56
CA GLU A 105 -19.33 13.25 -5.38
C GLU A 105 -19.12 14.01 -6.70
N ASN A 106 -18.09 13.64 -7.48
CA ASN A 106 -17.85 14.24 -8.80
C ASN A 106 -18.93 13.87 -9.82
N TRP A 107 -19.45 12.64 -9.80
CA TRP A 107 -20.58 12.24 -10.64
C TRP A 107 -21.81 13.11 -10.37
N LYS A 108 -22.14 13.38 -9.10
CA LYS A 108 -23.25 14.27 -8.72
C LYS A 108 -23.05 15.67 -9.26
N ALA A 109 -21.83 16.20 -9.25
CA ALA A 109 -21.53 17.52 -9.82
C ALA A 109 -21.83 17.57 -11.33
N LEU A 110 -21.50 16.52 -12.09
CA LEU A 110 -21.77 16.46 -13.52
C LEU A 110 -23.26 16.50 -13.86
N GLN A 111 -24.14 15.98 -12.99
CA GLN A 111 -25.59 15.92 -13.26
C GLN A 111 -26.25 17.28 -13.45
N PHE A 112 -25.63 18.35 -12.93
CA PHE A 112 -26.10 19.73 -13.04
C PHE A 112 -25.55 20.45 -14.28
N LEU A 113 -24.61 19.87 -15.01
CA LEU A 113 -23.90 20.50 -16.14
C LEU A 113 -24.45 20.08 -17.51
N ARG A 114 -25.76 19.88 -17.62
CA ARG A 114 -26.41 19.28 -18.80
C ARG A 114 -26.29 20.11 -20.07
N GLU A 115 -26.03 21.42 -19.95
CA GLU A 115 -25.81 22.30 -21.11
C GLU A 115 -24.41 22.12 -21.72
N SER A 116 -23.43 21.75 -20.91
CA SER A 116 -22.03 21.64 -21.32
C SER A 116 -21.58 20.19 -21.51
N ILE A 117 -22.26 19.24 -20.84
CA ILE A 117 -21.87 17.83 -20.79
C ILE A 117 -23.06 16.95 -21.15
N THR A 118 -22.88 16.12 -22.18
CA THR A 118 -23.81 15.02 -22.50
C THR A 118 -23.36 13.76 -21.76
N ILE A 119 -24.28 13.06 -21.09
CA ILE A 119 -23.94 11.89 -20.27
C ILE A 119 -24.71 10.66 -20.76
N HIS A 120 -24.00 9.54 -20.90
CA HIS A 120 -24.57 8.23 -21.24
C HIS A 120 -24.16 7.19 -20.20
N GLU A 121 -25.13 6.43 -19.68
CA GLU A 121 -24.89 5.23 -18.86
C GLU A 121 -24.95 3.99 -19.75
N VAL A 122 -23.86 3.23 -19.80
CA VAL A 122 -23.68 2.05 -20.64
C VAL A 122 -23.47 0.84 -19.75
N TYR A 123 -24.58 0.25 -19.30
CA TYR A 123 -24.58 -1.00 -18.53
C TYR A 123 -24.74 -2.25 -19.41
N ASP A 124 -25.04 -2.06 -20.69
CA ASP A 124 -25.04 -3.09 -21.73
C ASP A 124 -24.31 -2.54 -22.97
N SER A 125 -23.51 -3.37 -23.65
CA SER A 125 -22.72 -2.93 -24.80
C SER A 125 -23.56 -2.36 -25.96
N SER A 126 -24.82 -2.76 -26.10
CA SER A 126 -25.76 -2.23 -27.10
C SER A 126 -26.15 -0.77 -26.83
N LEU A 127 -25.96 -0.29 -25.61
CA LEU A 127 -26.24 1.10 -25.22
C LEU A 127 -25.07 2.05 -25.49
N ALA A 128 -23.93 1.53 -25.94
CA ALA A 128 -22.74 2.34 -26.19
C ALA A 128 -22.98 3.29 -27.38
N PRO A 129 -23.11 4.61 -27.16
CA PRO A 129 -23.41 5.55 -28.24
C PRO A 129 -22.26 5.58 -29.25
N ASP A 130 -22.55 5.80 -30.53
CA ASP A 130 -21.51 6.18 -31.48
C ASP A 130 -21.03 7.59 -31.16
N VAL A 131 -19.75 7.72 -30.84
CA VAL A 131 -19.18 8.99 -30.39
C VAL A 131 -18.23 9.49 -31.45
N ASP A 132 -18.64 10.56 -32.13
CA ASP A 132 -17.79 11.38 -32.99
C ASP A 132 -17.01 12.36 -32.10
N ALA A 133 -15.73 12.08 -31.89
CA ALA A 133 -14.85 12.88 -31.04
C ALA A 133 -13.47 13.06 -31.70
N ASP A 134 -12.88 14.23 -31.48
CA ASP A 134 -11.50 14.51 -31.86
C ASP A 134 -10.52 13.93 -30.84
N VAL A 135 -10.93 13.89 -29.57
CA VAL A 135 -10.15 13.38 -28.43
C VAL A 135 -10.99 12.38 -27.64
N VAL A 136 -10.39 11.24 -27.30
CA VAL A 136 -10.99 10.21 -26.46
C VAL A 136 -10.14 10.07 -25.19
N VAL A 137 -10.79 10.16 -24.04
CA VAL A 137 -10.17 9.97 -22.73
C VAL A 137 -10.59 8.61 -22.17
N ASP A 138 -9.62 7.72 -21.96
CA ASP A 138 -9.80 6.46 -21.26
C ASP A 138 -9.59 6.67 -19.75
N ALA A 139 -10.69 6.65 -19.02
CA ALA A 139 -10.77 6.67 -17.57
C ALA A 139 -11.57 5.45 -17.05
N LEU A 140 -11.57 4.34 -17.81
CA LEU A 140 -12.38 3.16 -17.49
C LEU A 140 -11.83 2.42 -16.26
N LEU A 141 -10.58 1.94 -16.32
CA LEU A 141 -9.93 1.24 -15.20
C LEU A 141 -8.46 1.65 -15.09
N GLY A 142 -7.99 1.91 -13.87
CA GLY A 142 -6.58 2.22 -13.57
C GLY A 142 -5.85 1.05 -12.89
N THR A 143 -5.11 1.35 -11.82
CA THR A 143 -4.31 0.40 -11.01
C THR A 143 -5.09 -0.71 -10.29
N GLY A 144 -6.41 -0.77 -10.45
CA GLY A 144 -7.27 -1.81 -9.87
C GLY A 144 -7.60 -2.98 -10.77
N THR A 145 -7.20 -2.94 -12.03
CA THR A 145 -7.54 -3.95 -13.02
C THR A 145 -6.86 -5.27 -12.70
N LYS A 146 -7.64 -6.36 -12.63
CA LYS A 146 -7.13 -7.74 -12.54
C LYS A 146 -7.94 -8.66 -13.43
N GLY A 147 -7.25 -9.55 -14.14
CA GLY A 147 -7.86 -10.51 -15.04
C GLY A 147 -8.47 -9.87 -16.29
N LYS A 148 -9.06 -10.70 -17.15
CA LYS A 148 -9.58 -10.26 -18.46
C LYS A 148 -10.71 -9.24 -18.32
N LEU A 149 -10.73 -8.27 -19.22
CA LEU A 149 -11.80 -7.29 -19.32
C LEU A 149 -13.16 -7.97 -19.55
N LYS A 150 -14.19 -7.50 -18.84
CA LYS A 150 -15.57 -7.97 -18.96
C LYS A 150 -16.43 -6.91 -19.68
N PRO A 151 -17.53 -7.31 -20.31
CA PRO A 151 -18.53 -6.34 -20.78
C PRO A 151 -19.08 -5.49 -19.62
N PRO A 152 -19.42 -4.21 -19.86
CA PRO A 152 -19.34 -3.49 -21.13
C PRO A 152 -17.95 -2.89 -21.42
N ILE A 153 -17.03 -2.92 -20.46
CA ILE A 153 -15.69 -2.31 -20.56
C ILE A 153 -14.91 -2.86 -21.76
N LEU A 154 -14.95 -4.17 -22.00
CA LEU A 154 -14.29 -4.80 -23.15
C LEU A 154 -14.70 -4.14 -24.48
N GLN A 155 -16.01 -3.98 -24.71
CA GLN A 155 -16.52 -3.37 -25.94
C GLN A 155 -16.18 -1.89 -26.05
N LEU A 156 -16.14 -1.17 -24.93
CA LEU A 156 -15.72 0.23 -24.90
C LEU A 156 -14.24 0.37 -25.26
N VAL A 157 -13.36 -0.50 -24.75
CA VAL A 157 -11.94 -0.53 -25.14
C VAL A 157 -11.78 -0.80 -26.64
N GLU A 158 -12.52 -1.76 -27.20
CA GLU A 158 -12.51 -2.00 -28.65
C GLU A 158 -12.97 -0.76 -29.44
N LYS A 159 -14.01 -0.06 -28.96
CA LYS A 159 -14.54 1.16 -29.58
C LYS A 159 -13.52 2.30 -29.54
N ILE A 160 -12.85 2.50 -28.40
CA ILE A 160 -11.76 3.47 -28.24
C ILE A 160 -10.65 3.16 -29.25
N ASN A 161 -10.20 1.90 -29.33
CA ASN A 161 -9.12 1.51 -30.22
C ASN A 161 -9.44 1.69 -31.71
N ARG A 162 -10.69 1.44 -32.12
CA ARG A 162 -11.17 1.65 -33.50
C ARG A 162 -11.34 3.13 -33.86
N SER A 163 -11.42 4.03 -32.89
CA SER A 163 -11.53 5.46 -33.14
C SER A 163 -10.22 6.03 -33.69
N ASN A 164 -10.36 6.97 -34.63
CA ASN A 164 -9.27 7.78 -35.17
C ASN A 164 -8.94 9.00 -34.29
N ALA A 165 -9.68 9.20 -33.20
CA ALA A 165 -9.44 10.26 -32.22
C ALA A 165 -8.05 10.14 -31.57
N PHE A 166 -7.54 11.25 -31.07
CA PHE A 166 -6.38 11.26 -30.20
C PHE A 166 -6.74 10.64 -28.83
N LYS A 167 -6.05 9.56 -28.46
CA LYS A 167 -6.36 8.76 -27.27
C LYS A 167 -5.50 9.19 -26.09
N VAL A 168 -6.15 9.77 -25.07
CA VAL A 168 -5.54 10.15 -23.79
C VAL A 168 -5.97 9.14 -22.73
N VAL A 169 -5.02 8.59 -22.00
CA VAL A 169 -5.28 7.64 -20.91
C VAL A 169 -5.06 8.32 -19.57
N VAL A 170 -5.98 8.07 -18.64
CA VAL A 170 -5.86 8.44 -17.24
C VAL A 170 -5.20 7.31 -16.46
N ASP A 171 -4.06 7.63 -15.86
CA ASP A 171 -3.19 6.78 -15.06
C ASP A 171 -2.52 5.60 -15.79
N VAL A 172 -3.30 4.60 -16.20
CA VAL A 172 -2.83 3.37 -16.85
C VAL A 172 -3.81 2.95 -17.93
N PRO A 173 -3.37 2.53 -19.14
CA PRO A 173 -4.30 2.15 -20.19
C PRO A 173 -5.17 0.98 -19.73
N THR A 174 -6.49 1.14 -19.90
CA THR A 174 -7.44 0.11 -19.48
C THR A 174 -7.13 -1.20 -20.20
N GLY A 175 -6.96 -2.27 -19.43
CA GLY A 175 -6.57 -3.59 -19.93
C GLY A 175 -5.10 -3.95 -19.72
N ILE A 176 -4.33 -3.11 -19.03
CA ILE A 176 -2.95 -3.38 -18.62
C ILE A 176 -2.89 -3.58 -17.10
N ASP A 177 -2.17 -4.60 -16.65
CA ASP A 177 -1.79 -4.73 -15.24
C ASP A 177 -0.72 -3.67 -14.90
N SER A 178 -1.01 -2.77 -13.97
CA SER A 178 -0.14 -1.65 -13.65
C SER A 178 1.20 -2.06 -13.02
N ASP A 179 1.30 -3.24 -12.43
CA ASP A 179 2.51 -3.69 -11.73
C ASP A 179 3.39 -4.54 -12.63
N THR A 180 2.78 -5.37 -13.49
CA THR A 180 3.51 -6.31 -14.38
C THR A 180 3.64 -5.82 -15.82
N GLY A 181 2.69 -5.04 -16.31
CA GLY A 181 2.57 -4.66 -17.72
C GLY A 181 1.93 -5.73 -18.60
N GLU A 182 1.38 -6.79 -18.00
CA GLU A 182 0.64 -7.83 -18.72
C GLU A 182 -0.60 -7.22 -19.40
N ILE A 183 -0.79 -7.56 -20.68
CA ILE A 183 -1.99 -7.21 -21.42
C ILE A 183 -3.08 -8.22 -21.08
N LEU A 184 -4.16 -7.76 -20.44
CA LEU A 184 -5.24 -8.57 -19.90
C LEU A 184 -6.28 -8.94 -20.98
N GLY A 185 -5.79 -9.51 -22.09
CA GLY A 185 -6.55 -9.88 -23.27
C GLY A 185 -6.56 -8.79 -24.36
N THR A 186 -7.03 -7.59 -24.02
CA THR A 186 -6.94 -6.40 -24.89
C THR A 186 -6.74 -5.17 -24.02
N ALA A 187 -6.10 -4.14 -24.58
CA ALA A 187 -5.84 -2.90 -23.88
C ALA A 187 -6.02 -1.69 -24.80
N VAL A 188 -6.33 -0.54 -24.21
CA VAL A 188 -6.33 0.74 -24.93
C VAL A 188 -4.92 1.06 -25.43
N LYS A 189 -4.79 1.40 -26.71
CA LYS A 189 -3.53 1.87 -27.29
C LYS A 189 -3.54 3.40 -27.34
N ALA A 190 -2.85 4.01 -26.39
CA ALA A 190 -2.85 5.44 -26.16
C ALA A 190 -1.93 6.21 -27.12
N ASN A 191 -2.26 7.48 -27.35
CA ASN A 191 -1.32 8.47 -27.87
C ASN A 191 -0.60 9.20 -26.73
N LEU A 192 -1.28 9.41 -25.61
CA LEU A 192 -0.77 10.04 -24.40
C LEU A 192 -1.30 9.30 -23.16
N THR A 193 -0.45 9.03 -22.18
CA THR A 193 -0.81 8.55 -20.85
C THR A 193 -0.39 9.57 -19.81
N VAL A 194 -1.34 10.05 -19.01
CA VAL A 194 -1.10 10.96 -17.88
C VAL A 194 -1.17 10.14 -16.59
N THR A 195 -0.02 9.83 -16.00
CA THR A 195 0.08 9.09 -14.73
C THR A 195 0.39 10.02 -13.57
N PHE A 196 0.06 9.57 -12.36
CA PHE A 196 0.09 10.42 -11.18
C PHE A 196 1.14 9.98 -10.16
N TYR A 197 1.77 10.98 -9.52
CA TYR A 197 2.80 10.88 -8.50
C TYR A 197 4.11 10.23 -8.97
N LYS A 198 4.07 8.93 -9.27
CA LYS A 198 5.20 8.11 -9.74
C LYS A 198 4.73 7.21 -10.88
N THR A 199 5.66 6.85 -11.76
CA THR A 199 5.35 5.91 -12.83
C THR A 199 5.08 4.51 -12.27
N LYS A 200 4.19 3.77 -12.94
CA LYS A 200 3.88 2.38 -12.59
C LYS A 200 4.75 1.47 -13.44
N LYS A 201 5.33 0.42 -12.82
CA LYS A 201 6.28 -0.47 -13.51
C LYS A 201 5.68 -1.12 -14.77
N GLY A 202 4.39 -1.44 -14.76
CA GLY A 202 3.70 -2.01 -15.92
C GLY A 202 3.67 -1.09 -17.14
N LEU A 203 3.70 0.24 -16.95
CA LEU A 203 3.78 1.19 -18.07
C LEU A 203 5.12 1.11 -18.79
N GLU A 204 6.20 0.83 -18.07
CA GLU A 204 7.51 0.63 -18.68
C GLU A 204 7.57 -0.67 -19.50
N ASN A 205 6.87 -1.71 -19.05
CA ASN A 205 6.86 -3.00 -19.73
C ASN A 205 5.91 -3.02 -20.94
N ALA A 206 4.87 -2.17 -20.95
CA ALA A 206 3.86 -2.11 -21.99
C ALA A 206 3.97 -0.86 -22.89
N ARG A 207 5.20 -0.39 -23.17
CA ARG A 207 5.46 0.89 -23.88
C ARG A 207 4.67 1.06 -25.18
N ASP A 208 4.43 -0.04 -25.90
CA ASP A 208 3.68 -0.05 -27.16
C ASP A 208 2.21 0.39 -27.04
N TYR A 209 1.67 0.44 -25.82
CA TYR A 209 0.30 0.84 -25.50
C TYR A 209 0.22 2.21 -24.80
N VAL A 210 1.33 2.72 -24.27
CA VAL A 210 1.34 3.90 -23.39
C VAL A 210 1.41 5.21 -24.17
N GLY A 211 2.01 5.19 -25.37
CA GLY A 211 2.25 6.42 -26.14
C GLY A 211 3.24 7.34 -25.42
N GLU A 212 3.03 8.66 -25.52
CA GLU A 212 3.77 9.63 -24.71
C GLU A 212 3.38 9.46 -23.24
N LEU A 213 4.35 9.40 -22.32
CA LEU A 213 4.09 9.26 -20.89
C LEU A 213 4.42 10.56 -20.15
N THR A 214 3.43 11.13 -19.46
CA THR A 214 3.61 12.31 -18.61
C THR A 214 3.26 11.99 -17.17
N VAL A 215 4.17 12.29 -16.23
CA VAL A 215 3.95 12.12 -14.79
C VAL A 215 3.53 13.46 -14.19
N LYS A 216 2.39 13.51 -13.50
CA LYS A 216 1.85 14.71 -12.86
C LYS A 216 1.74 14.54 -11.34
N ASP A 217 2.04 15.60 -10.60
CA ASP A 217 1.81 15.63 -9.15
C ASP A 217 0.32 15.85 -8.86
N ILE A 218 -0.17 15.20 -7.80
CA ILE A 218 -1.57 15.29 -7.36
C ILE A 218 -1.70 15.90 -5.96
N GLY A 219 -0.64 16.53 -5.45
CA GLY A 219 -0.61 17.15 -4.12
C GLY A 219 -0.12 16.20 -3.04
N LEU A 220 0.82 15.31 -3.38
CA LEU A 220 1.44 14.37 -2.44
C LEU A 220 2.87 14.82 -2.12
N PRO A 221 3.08 15.56 -1.02
CA PRO A 221 4.42 15.94 -0.59
C PRO A 221 5.19 14.72 -0.03
N PRO A 222 6.54 14.73 -0.06
CA PRO A 222 7.37 13.58 0.33
C PRO A 222 7.14 13.08 1.77
N GLU A 223 6.72 13.96 2.68
CA GLU A 223 6.42 13.63 4.07
C GLU A 223 5.34 12.55 4.19
N LEU A 224 4.38 12.49 3.27
CA LEU A 224 3.31 11.47 3.28
C LEU A 224 3.81 10.07 2.92
N GLU A 225 4.94 9.99 2.21
CA GLU A 225 5.65 8.75 1.92
C GLU A 225 6.66 8.41 3.02
N ASN A 226 7.28 9.41 3.63
CA ASN A 226 8.30 9.23 4.67
C ASN A 226 7.71 8.88 6.05
N TYR A 227 6.50 9.31 6.35
CA TYR A 227 5.85 9.06 7.63
C TYR A 227 4.93 7.85 7.55
N ALA A 228 5.10 6.94 8.52
CA ALA A 228 4.22 5.79 8.65
C ALA A 228 2.79 6.23 9.00
N GLY A 229 1.83 5.70 8.27
CA GLY A 229 0.41 5.90 8.49
C GLY A 229 -0.39 4.59 8.45
N PRO A 230 -1.73 4.67 8.48
CA PRO A 230 -2.60 3.48 8.47
C PRO A 230 -2.44 2.60 7.23
N GLY A 231 -2.03 3.18 6.10
CA GLY A 231 -1.72 2.45 4.88
C GLY A 231 -0.57 1.47 5.08
N ASP A 232 0.51 1.88 5.78
CA ASP A 232 1.67 1.03 6.04
C ASP A 232 1.31 -0.17 6.91
N VAL A 233 0.45 0.04 7.90
CA VAL A 233 -0.10 -1.05 8.72
C VAL A 233 -0.88 -2.03 7.84
N LYS A 234 -1.67 -1.54 6.89
CA LYS A 234 -2.42 -2.38 5.93
C LYS A 234 -1.51 -3.15 4.97
N LEU A 235 -0.31 -2.65 4.66
CA LEU A 235 0.68 -3.38 3.85
C LEU A 235 1.24 -4.61 4.57
N VAL A 236 1.46 -4.50 5.88
CA VAL A 236 2.05 -5.60 6.66
C VAL A 236 1.02 -6.49 7.34
N TRP A 237 -0.24 -6.04 7.41
CA TRP A 237 -1.35 -6.81 7.97
C TRP A 237 -1.61 -8.11 7.20
N LYS A 238 -1.67 -9.23 7.92
CA LYS A 238 -2.04 -10.54 7.36
C LYS A 238 -3.52 -10.81 7.61
N THR A 239 -4.30 -10.92 6.53
CA THR A 239 -5.71 -11.33 6.61
C THR A 239 -5.82 -12.77 7.13
N ARG A 240 -6.70 -13.00 8.10
CA ARG A 240 -6.97 -14.34 8.62
C ARG A 240 -8.01 -15.06 7.76
N VAL A 241 -7.65 -16.18 7.13
CA VAL A 241 -8.60 -17.00 6.36
C VAL A 241 -9.40 -17.93 7.27
N PRO A 242 -10.68 -18.20 6.98
CA PRO A 242 -11.54 -19.01 7.86
C PRO A 242 -11.00 -20.41 8.17
N GLU A 243 -10.26 -21.01 7.25
CA GLU A 243 -9.72 -22.37 7.33
C GLU A 243 -8.40 -22.45 8.11
N SER A 244 -7.94 -21.35 8.71
CA SER A 244 -6.64 -21.33 9.39
C SER A 244 -6.65 -22.07 10.72
N HIS A 245 -5.49 -22.60 11.09
CA HIS A 245 -5.24 -23.30 12.34
C HIS A 245 -4.32 -22.52 13.28
N LYS A 246 -4.31 -22.95 14.55
CA LYS A 246 -3.44 -22.39 15.59
C LYS A 246 -1.97 -22.55 15.21
N GLY A 247 -1.27 -21.43 15.07
CA GLY A 247 0.15 -21.37 14.72
C GLY A 247 0.39 -20.94 13.27
N ASP A 248 -0.65 -20.80 12.46
CA ASP A 248 -0.53 -20.29 11.08
C ASP A 248 -0.20 -18.79 11.06
N TYR A 249 -0.60 -18.04 12.10
CA TYR A 249 -0.27 -16.63 12.29
C TYR A 249 0.90 -16.39 13.24
N GLY A 250 1.73 -17.41 13.39
CA GLY A 250 3.06 -17.28 13.99
C GLY A 250 3.12 -17.57 15.49
N ARG A 251 4.34 -17.87 15.92
CA ARG A 251 4.72 -18.21 17.28
C ARG A 251 5.86 -17.30 17.71
N LEU A 252 5.65 -16.50 18.76
CA LEU A 252 6.66 -15.62 19.34
C LEU A 252 7.24 -16.23 20.61
N LEU A 253 8.57 -16.25 20.73
CA LEU A 253 9.23 -16.51 22.01
C LEU A 253 9.79 -15.20 22.57
N VAL A 254 9.40 -14.84 23.79
CA VAL A 254 9.95 -13.72 24.55
C VAL A 254 10.86 -14.29 25.65
N ILE A 255 12.15 -13.97 25.59
CA ILE A 255 13.13 -14.32 26.63
C ILE A 255 13.44 -13.05 27.40
N GLY A 256 12.92 -13.00 28.63
CA GLY A 256 12.93 -11.77 29.41
C GLY A 256 12.51 -11.99 30.85
N GLY A 257 12.64 -10.93 31.62
CA GLY A 257 12.28 -10.87 33.01
C GLY A 257 13.37 -11.36 33.97
N SER A 258 13.18 -10.95 35.21
CA SER A 258 14.09 -11.14 36.34
C SER A 258 13.28 -11.12 37.63
N GLU A 259 13.93 -11.24 38.79
CA GLU A 259 13.28 -11.09 40.09
C GLU A 259 12.52 -9.77 40.25
N THR A 260 13.01 -8.69 39.62
CA THR A 260 12.43 -7.35 39.71
C THR A 260 11.42 -7.08 38.61
N PHE A 261 11.65 -7.61 37.40
CA PHE A 261 10.89 -7.24 36.21
C PHE A 261 10.08 -8.42 35.65
N SER A 262 8.89 -8.67 36.20
CA SER A 262 7.93 -9.62 35.63
C SER A 262 7.04 -9.01 34.54
N GLY A 263 6.72 -7.72 34.64
CA GLY A 263 5.79 -7.06 33.72
C GLY A 263 6.33 -6.83 32.31
N ALA A 264 7.62 -6.53 32.16
CA ALA A 264 8.23 -6.23 30.87
C ALA A 264 8.02 -7.34 29.81
N PRO A 265 8.43 -8.60 30.05
CA PRO A 265 8.19 -9.67 29.08
C PRO A 265 6.71 -10.01 28.89
N ALA A 266 5.86 -9.84 29.91
CA ALA A 266 4.43 -10.06 29.81
C ALA A 266 3.75 -9.06 28.87
N LEU A 267 4.10 -7.77 28.97
CA LEU A 267 3.56 -6.72 28.09
C LEU A 267 3.92 -6.95 26.63
N VAL A 268 5.16 -7.38 26.34
CA VAL A 268 5.59 -7.73 24.99
C VAL A 268 4.76 -8.88 24.42
N ALA A 269 4.58 -9.95 25.21
CA ALA A 269 3.80 -11.10 24.77
C ALA A 269 2.31 -10.77 24.55
N LEU A 270 1.71 -9.97 25.44
CA LEU A 270 0.32 -9.53 25.29
C LEU A 270 0.14 -8.61 24.08
N ALA A 271 1.10 -7.72 23.80
CA ALA A 271 1.10 -6.89 22.61
C ALA A 271 1.13 -7.75 21.34
N ALA A 272 1.99 -8.78 21.31
CA ALA A 272 2.06 -9.72 20.19
C ALA A 272 0.72 -10.42 19.93
N LEU A 273 0.07 -10.94 20.98
CA LEU A 273 -1.26 -11.56 20.87
C LEU A 273 -2.32 -10.56 20.35
N ARG A 274 -2.30 -9.31 20.85
CA ARG A 274 -3.20 -8.24 20.38
C ARG A 274 -3.01 -7.89 18.91
N THR A 275 -1.79 -8.03 18.38
CA THR A 275 -1.48 -7.80 16.96
C THR A 275 -1.72 -9.02 16.07
N GLY A 276 -2.21 -10.14 16.62
CA GLY A 276 -2.62 -11.30 15.86
C GLY A 276 -1.58 -12.42 15.75
N VAL A 277 -0.62 -12.50 16.67
CA VAL A 277 0.21 -13.70 16.86
C VAL A 277 -0.63 -14.79 17.54
N ASP A 278 -0.53 -16.05 17.09
CA ASP A 278 -1.36 -17.13 17.65
C ASP A 278 -0.83 -17.66 18.98
N LEU A 279 0.48 -17.65 19.17
CA LEU A 279 1.14 -18.24 20.32
C LEU A 279 2.25 -17.34 20.83
N ALA A 280 2.14 -16.91 22.09
CA ALA A 280 3.18 -16.17 22.77
C ALA A 280 3.75 -17.01 23.92
N TYR A 281 5.01 -17.43 23.76
CA TYR A 281 5.80 -18.08 24.78
C TYR A 281 6.61 -17.03 25.55
N VAL A 282 6.66 -17.14 26.87
CA VAL A 282 7.48 -16.26 27.72
C VAL A 282 8.42 -17.09 28.57
N ALA A 283 9.71 -17.04 28.29
CA ALA A 283 10.74 -17.68 29.10
C ALA A 283 11.32 -16.69 30.10
N ALA A 284 11.19 -17.02 31.38
CA ALA A 284 11.67 -16.21 32.49
C ALA A 284 12.14 -17.12 33.65
N PRO A 285 12.96 -16.61 34.59
CA PRO A 285 13.28 -17.31 35.83
C PRO A 285 12.02 -17.84 36.53
N GLN A 286 12.09 -19.03 37.12
CA GLN A 286 10.93 -19.80 37.56
C GLN A 286 9.92 -18.98 38.38
N LYS A 287 10.39 -18.25 39.41
CA LYS A 287 9.53 -17.41 40.26
C LYS A 287 8.82 -16.33 39.45
N THR A 288 9.56 -15.66 38.55
CA THR A 288 9.04 -14.62 37.64
C THR A 288 8.04 -15.20 36.64
N ALA A 289 8.33 -16.37 36.06
CA ALA A 289 7.44 -17.05 35.13
C ALA A 289 6.09 -17.43 35.77
N TYR A 290 6.06 -17.82 37.05
CA TYR A 290 4.80 -18.02 37.77
C TYR A 290 4.03 -16.72 37.98
N ALA A 291 4.70 -15.62 38.32
CA ALA A 291 4.06 -14.32 38.43
C ALA A 291 3.46 -13.87 37.09
N ILE A 292 4.16 -14.08 35.96
CA ILE A 292 3.67 -13.78 34.61
C ILE A 292 2.45 -14.64 34.27
N SER A 293 2.46 -15.94 34.60
CA SER A 293 1.31 -16.83 34.39
C SER A 293 0.04 -16.36 35.10
N ALA A 294 0.17 -15.67 36.24
CA ALA A 294 -0.98 -15.12 36.96
C ALA A 294 -1.55 -13.86 36.29
N MET A 295 -0.81 -13.19 35.40
CA MET A 295 -1.26 -11.96 34.74
C MET A 295 -2.25 -12.22 33.60
N SER A 296 -2.08 -13.32 32.85
CA SER A 296 -3.01 -13.72 31.79
C SER A 296 -2.95 -15.22 31.50
N PRO A 297 -4.09 -15.89 31.35
CA PRO A 297 -4.16 -17.31 30.97
C PRO A 297 -3.72 -17.56 29.52
N ASP A 298 -3.67 -16.52 28.67
CA ASP A 298 -3.27 -16.65 27.26
C ASP A 298 -1.76 -16.84 27.08
N LEU A 299 -0.96 -16.51 28.11
CA LEU A 299 0.50 -16.57 28.06
C LEU A 299 1.02 -17.97 28.39
N ILE A 300 1.88 -18.51 27.52
CA ILE A 300 2.54 -19.80 27.77
C ILE A 300 3.92 -19.53 28.38
N THR A 301 4.03 -19.66 29.70
CA THR A 301 5.29 -19.37 30.40
C THR A 301 6.19 -20.60 30.52
N ILE A 302 7.48 -20.42 30.26
CA ILE A 302 8.55 -21.41 30.39
C ILE A 302 9.35 -21.03 31.63
N LYS A 303 9.47 -21.99 32.55
CA LYS A 303 10.07 -21.78 33.87
C LYS A 303 11.53 -22.16 33.75
N LEU A 304 12.40 -21.17 33.77
CA LEU A 304 13.85 -21.35 33.72
C LEU A 304 14.41 -21.49 35.13
N ASP A 305 15.29 -22.46 35.35
CA ASP A 305 15.95 -22.63 36.64
C ASP A 305 16.95 -21.49 36.91
N GLY A 306 16.98 -21.02 38.16
CA GLY A 306 17.82 -19.91 38.62
C GLY A 306 17.03 -18.62 38.94
N GLU A 307 17.73 -17.62 39.45
CA GLU A 307 17.17 -16.28 39.76
C GLU A 307 17.19 -15.34 38.55
N HIS A 308 18.13 -15.59 37.64
CA HIS A 308 18.32 -14.86 36.38
C HIS A 308 18.58 -15.85 35.23
N LEU A 309 18.49 -15.34 34.01
CA LEU A 309 18.91 -16.09 32.83
C LEU A 309 20.39 -16.48 32.95
N ASN A 310 20.69 -17.77 32.75
CA ASN A 310 22.03 -18.33 32.87
C ASN A 310 22.30 -19.40 31.79
N MET A 311 23.55 -19.86 31.71
CA MET A 311 24.00 -20.84 30.71
C MET A 311 23.29 -22.20 30.80
N GLY A 312 22.82 -22.59 31.98
CA GLY A 312 22.04 -23.82 32.18
C GLY A 312 20.67 -23.77 31.49
N ASN A 313 20.16 -22.59 31.14
CA ASN A 313 18.86 -22.43 30.50
C ASN A 313 18.91 -22.62 28.97
N ILE A 314 20.09 -22.58 28.35
CA ILE A 314 20.26 -22.61 26.89
C ILE A 314 19.65 -23.87 26.25
N PRO A 315 19.85 -25.10 26.78
CA PRO A 315 19.26 -26.30 26.18
C PRO A 315 17.73 -26.26 26.14
N ALA A 316 17.10 -25.76 27.22
CA ALA A 316 15.65 -25.60 27.27
C ALA A 316 15.17 -24.55 26.26
N LEU A 317 15.85 -23.40 26.19
CA LEU A 317 15.50 -22.31 25.28
C LEU A 317 15.68 -22.70 23.81
N LYS A 318 16.70 -23.50 23.47
CA LYS A 318 16.96 -23.95 22.10
C LYS A 318 15.72 -24.60 21.46
N ALA A 319 15.07 -25.53 22.17
CA ALA A 319 13.87 -26.20 21.65
C ALA A 319 12.71 -25.22 21.39
N TYR A 320 12.61 -24.15 22.19
CA TYR A 320 11.58 -23.11 22.00
C TYR A 320 11.95 -22.10 20.91
N ILE A 321 13.24 -21.83 20.70
CA ILE A 321 13.72 -21.01 19.60
C ILE A 321 13.44 -21.69 18.27
N GLU A 322 13.76 -22.98 18.14
CA GLU A 322 13.58 -23.75 16.91
C GLU A 322 12.11 -23.80 16.45
N LYS A 323 11.16 -23.94 17.39
CA LYS A 323 9.73 -23.99 17.09
C LYS A 323 9.06 -22.62 16.88
N SER A 324 9.72 -21.53 17.26
CA SER A 324 9.16 -20.17 17.14
C SER A 324 9.48 -19.57 15.77
N ASP A 325 8.64 -18.66 15.32
CA ASP A 325 8.82 -17.92 14.05
C ASP A 325 9.65 -16.65 14.25
N ALA A 326 9.66 -16.10 15.47
CA ALA A 326 10.51 -14.98 15.87
C ALA A 326 10.85 -15.06 17.37
N VAL A 327 11.94 -14.40 17.75
CA VAL A 327 12.42 -14.35 19.14
C VAL A 327 12.60 -12.90 19.58
N VAL A 328 12.18 -12.58 20.80
CA VAL A 328 12.48 -11.32 21.48
C VAL A 328 13.41 -11.63 22.65
N ILE A 329 14.49 -10.87 22.80
CA ILE A 329 15.44 -11.04 23.91
C ILE A 329 15.69 -9.69 24.54
N GLY A 330 15.53 -9.61 25.87
CA GLY A 330 16.00 -8.47 26.64
C GLY A 330 15.06 -7.79 27.62
N PRO A 331 13.74 -7.70 27.39
CA PRO A 331 12.83 -7.00 28.30
C PRO A 331 12.94 -7.51 29.74
N GLY A 332 13.55 -6.72 30.63
CA GLY A 332 13.70 -7.03 32.05
C GLY A 332 14.69 -8.13 32.43
N LEU A 333 15.65 -8.50 31.56
CA LEU A 333 16.63 -9.55 31.84
C LEU A 333 17.59 -9.21 33.00
N GLY A 334 17.88 -7.93 33.22
CA GLY A 334 19.01 -7.51 34.04
C GLY A 334 20.35 -7.72 33.33
N LEU A 335 21.44 -7.28 33.98
CA LEU A 335 22.79 -7.23 33.38
C LEU A 335 23.85 -7.98 34.19
N HIS A 336 23.43 -9.01 34.93
CA HIS A 336 24.34 -9.90 35.67
C HIS A 336 25.33 -10.60 34.72
N ALA A 337 26.52 -10.94 35.22
CA ALA A 337 27.57 -11.55 34.40
C ALA A 337 27.09 -12.85 33.71
N GLU A 338 26.44 -13.74 34.45
CA GLU A 338 25.89 -14.99 33.90
C GLU A 338 24.81 -14.76 32.85
N THR A 339 24.03 -13.69 32.99
CA THR A 339 23.02 -13.29 32.00
C THR A 339 23.65 -12.81 30.71
N ARG A 340 24.75 -12.06 30.78
CA ARG A 340 25.48 -11.62 29.57
C ARG A 340 26.06 -12.82 28.82
N ASP A 341 26.66 -13.77 29.54
CA ASP A 341 27.18 -15.00 28.94
C ASP A 341 26.07 -15.82 28.28
N ALA A 342 24.91 -15.93 28.95
CA ALA A 342 23.74 -16.60 28.39
C ALA A 342 23.19 -15.88 27.15
N VAL A 343 23.09 -14.54 27.16
CA VAL A 343 22.66 -13.75 25.99
C VAL A 343 23.60 -14.00 24.80
N LYS A 344 24.92 -14.03 25.04
CA LYS A 344 25.90 -14.37 24.00
C LYS A 344 25.63 -15.73 23.38
N ALA A 345 25.44 -16.76 24.20
CA ALA A 345 25.12 -18.11 23.73
C ALA A 345 23.76 -18.15 22.99
N LEU A 346 22.76 -17.39 23.44
CA LEU A 346 21.47 -17.30 22.76
C LEU A 346 21.58 -16.70 21.36
N MET A 347 22.47 -15.72 21.14
CA MET A 347 22.70 -15.19 19.79
C MET A 347 23.16 -16.30 18.84
N ASP A 348 24.11 -17.12 19.27
CA ASP A 348 24.61 -18.23 18.46
C ASP A 348 23.50 -19.26 18.16
N VAL A 349 22.60 -19.52 19.12
CA VAL A 349 21.45 -20.41 18.91
C VAL A 349 20.43 -19.81 17.95
N VAL A 350 20.08 -18.53 18.10
CA VAL A 350 19.15 -17.82 17.22
C VAL A 350 19.65 -17.77 15.79
N GLU A 351 20.93 -17.48 15.59
CA GLU A 351 21.56 -17.47 14.26
C GLU A 351 21.63 -18.87 13.65
N SER A 352 22.01 -19.88 14.43
CA SER A 352 22.01 -21.27 13.97
C SER A 352 20.62 -21.74 13.54
N ALA A 353 19.57 -21.28 14.21
CA ALA A 353 18.18 -21.56 13.86
C ALA A 353 17.59 -20.59 12.82
N SER A 354 18.39 -19.62 12.33
CA SER A 354 18.00 -18.60 11.35
C SER A 354 16.71 -17.84 11.73
N LYS A 355 16.52 -17.56 13.03
CA LYS A 355 15.29 -16.93 13.53
C LYS A 355 15.41 -15.40 13.50
N PRO A 356 14.39 -14.69 12.98
CA PRO A 356 14.27 -13.25 13.16
C PRO A 356 14.30 -12.87 14.64
N LEU A 357 15.02 -11.79 14.95
CA LEU A 357 15.32 -11.38 16.32
C LEU A 357 14.90 -9.93 16.59
N LEU A 358 14.23 -9.70 17.71
CA LEU A 358 14.06 -8.39 18.32
C LEU A 358 14.93 -8.34 19.58
N LEU A 359 15.97 -7.50 19.56
CA LEU A 359 16.85 -7.25 20.71
C LEU A 359 16.49 -5.91 21.33
N ASP A 360 15.99 -5.94 22.55
CA ASP A 360 15.49 -4.74 23.25
C ASP A 360 16.12 -4.62 24.64
N ALA A 361 16.05 -3.44 25.25
CA ALA A 361 16.40 -3.16 26.63
C ALA A 361 17.73 -3.81 27.08
N ASP A 362 17.70 -4.67 28.12
CA ASP A 362 18.91 -5.27 28.69
C ASP A 362 19.58 -6.28 27.75
N GLY A 363 18.80 -6.91 26.85
CA GLY A 363 19.35 -7.80 25.82
C GLY A 363 20.20 -7.02 24.82
N LEU A 364 19.73 -5.84 24.40
CA LEU A 364 20.49 -4.93 23.56
C LEU A 364 21.76 -4.43 24.25
N LYS A 365 21.66 -4.03 25.53
CA LYS A 365 22.81 -3.59 26.33
C LYS A 365 23.87 -4.69 26.49
N ALA A 366 23.44 -5.91 26.82
CA ALA A 366 24.34 -7.06 26.91
C ALA A 366 24.98 -7.37 25.55
N PHE A 367 24.22 -7.31 24.46
CA PHE A 367 24.72 -7.55 23.11
C PHE A 367 25.75 -6.52 22.65
N ALA A 368 25.58 -5.25 23.02
CA ALA A 368 26.49 -4.16 22.64
C ALA A 368 27.95 -4.40 23.09
N GLU A 369 28.17 -5.18 24.14
CA GLU A 369 29.51 -5.53 24.64
C GLU A 369 30.27 -6.47 23.70
N PHE A 370 29.56 -7.27 22.89
CA PHE A 370 30.18 -8.27 22.02
C PHE A 370 30.78 -7.69 20.73
N LYS A 371 30.41 -6.45 20.37
CA LYS A 371 30.92 -5.70 19.19
C LYS A 371 30.94 -6.53 17.90
N ARG A 372 29.90 -7.32 17.64
CA ARG A 372 29.76 -8.12 16.41
C ARG A 372 28.45 -7.84 15.68
N ARG A 373 28.40 -8.22 14.40
CA ARG A 373 27.17 -8.20 13.60
C ARG A 373 26.40 -9.51 13.77
N LEU A 374 25.08 -9.43 13.71
CA LEU A 374 24.20 -10.59 13.59
C LEU A 374 23.95 -10.89 12.12
N SER A 375 23.85 -12.17 11.79
CA SER A 375 23.63 -12.69 10.44
C SER A 375 22.15 -12.98 10.12
N VAL A 376 21.26 -12.75 11.09
CA VAL A 376 19.81 -12.89 10.94
C VAL A 376 19.10 -11.54 10.85
N PRO A 377 17.90 -11.47 10.23
CA PRO A 377 17.07 -10.27 10.29
C PRO A 377 16.84 -9.84 11.74
N THR A 378 17.31 -8.65 12.09
CA THR A 378 17.31 -8.17 13.47
C THR A 378 16.72 -6.77 13.55
N VAL A 379 15.80 -6.56 14.49
CA VAL A 379 15.27 -5.24 14.85
C VAL A 379 15.88 -4.83 16.19
N LEU A 380 16.43 -3.61 16.24
CA LEU A 380 16.97 -2.99 17.44
C LEU A 380 16.17 -1.69 17.66
N PRO A 381 15.36 -1.56 18.74
CA PRO A 381 14.62 -0.35 19.04
C PRO A 381 15.24 0.43 20.22
N PRO A 382 16.51 0.91 20.13
CA PRO A 382 17.11 1.66 21.22
C PRO A 382 16.33 2.96 21.48
N HIS A 383 16.23 3.34 22.76
CA HIS A 383 15.98 4.73 23.10
C HIS A 383 17.26 5.55 22.85
N ALA A 384 17.16 6.88 22.90
CA ALA A 384 18.27 7.79 22.60
C ALA A 384 19.49 7.72 23.55
N GLY A 385 19.52 6.78 24.50
CA GLY A 385 20.47 6.76 25.61
C GLY A 385 21.03 5.39 25.91
#